data_AF-A0A3C1UWG1-F1
#
_entry.id   AF-A0A3C1UWG1-F1
#
_cell.length_a   1.000
_cell.length_b   1.000
_cell.length_c   1.000
_cell.angle_alpha   90.00
_cell.angle_beta   90.00
_cell.angle_gamma   90.00
#
_symmetry.space_group_name_H-M   'P 1'
#
loop_
_entity.id
_entity.type
_entity.pdbx_description
1 polymer ?
#
loop_
_entity_poly.entity_id
_entity_poly.type
_entity_poly.pdbx_seq_one_letter_code
_entity_poly.pdbx_strand_id
1 'polypeptide(L)' 'LRCQVWSEKVTRMLQSLLTRYESEGDKMLENTGVWVCTVCGFVYIGDIAPELCPVCKVPSWKFEKMEGRA' A
#
# COMPACT_ATOMS: atom_id res chain seq x y z
N LEU A 1 17.44 15.25 4.65
CA LEU A 1 16.15 15.96 4.96
C LEU A 1 15.09 14.93 5.35
N ARG A 2 14.16 15.24 6.27
CA ARG A 2 13.10 14.31 6.71
C ARG A 2 12.23 13.76 5.57
N CYS A 3 12.12 14.45 4.44
CA CYS A 3 11.40 13.92 3.27
C CYS A 3 12.10 12.69 2.65
N GLN A 4 13.44 12.61 2.68
CA GLN A 4 14.18 11.52 2.05
C GLN A 4 13.97 10.19 2.76
N VAL A 5 14.03 10.18 4.11
CA VAL A 5 13.79 8.96 4.91
C VAL A 5 12.35 8.50 4.84
N TRP A 6 11.40 9.41 4.60
CA TRP A 6 10.00 9.07 4.42
C TRP A 6 9.79 8.38 3.07
N SER A 7 10.27 8.98 1.98
CA SER A 7 10.21 8.39 0.64
C SER A 7 10.90 7.02 0.60
N GLU A 8 12.08 6.89 1.20
CA GLU A 8 12.82 5.62 1.26
C GLU A 8 12.01 4.51 1.94
N LYS A 9 11.34 4.79 3.06
CA LYS A 9 10.52 3.80 3.78
C LYS A 9 9.34 3.32 2.93
N VAL A 10 8.65 4.24 2.24
CA VAL A 10 7.53 3.88 1.35
C VAL A 10 8.03 3.03 0.19
N THR A 11 9.13 3.46 -0.44
CA THR A 11 9.74 2.72 -1.56
C THR A 11 10.16 1.32 -1.16
N ARG A 12 10.77 1.13 0.02
CA ARG A 12 11.17 -0.20 0.50
C ARG A 12 9.97 -1.13 0.72
N MET A 13 8.87 -0.60 1.24
CA MET A 13 7.63 -1.37 1.39
C MET A 13 7.03 -1.74 0.03
N LEU A 14 7.03 -0.81 -0.92
CA LEU A 14 6.58 -1.06 -2.28
C LEU A 14 7.45 -2.11 -3.00
N GLN A 15 8.78 -2.04 -2.85
CA GLN A 15 9.70 -3.05 -3.39
C GLN A 15 9.37 -4.45 -2.86
N SER A 16 9.16 -4.58 -1.53
CA SER A 16 8.75 -5.86 -0.94
C SER A 16 7.41 -6.36 -1.49
N LEU A 17 6.48 -5.45 -1.81
CA LEU A 17 5.19 -5.81 -2.39
C LEU A 17 5.36 -6.31 -3.83
N LEU A 18 6.15 -5.62 -4.63
CA LEU A 18 6.44 -5.99 -6.02
C LEU A 18 7.15 -7.34 -6.11
N THR A 19 8.12 -7.63 -5.23
CA THR A 19 8.78 -8.95 -5.20
C THR A 19 7.79 -10.08 -4.91
N ARG A 20 6.78 -9.86 -4.07
CA ARG A 20 5.71 -10.86 -3.83
C ARG A 20 4.84 -11.03 -5.06
N TYR A 21 4.46 -9.92 -5.68
CA TYR A 21 3.67 -9.94 -6.91
C TYR A 21 4.40 -10.65 -8.06
N GLU A 22 5.71 -10.49 -8.21
CA GLU A 22 6.51 -11.24 -9.19
C GLU A 22 6.45 -12.76 -8.97
N SER A 23 6.33 -13.22 -7.72
CA SER A 23 6.27 -14.65 -7.38
C SER A 23 4.86 -15.23 -7.45
N GLU A 24 3.85 -14.48 -7.00
CA GLU A 24 2.48 -14.98 -6.82
C GLU A 24 1.54 -14.54 -7.97
N GLY A 25 1.87 -13.44 -8.64
CA GLY A 25 1.08 -12.84 -9.71
C GLY A 25 -0.30 -12.38 -9.23
N ASP A 26 -1.28 -12.47 -10.14
CA ASP A 26 -2.67 -12.06 -9.88
C ASP A 26 -3.34 -12.84 -8.74
N LYS A 27 -2.82 -14.02 -8.38
CA LYS A 27 -3.33 -14.81 -7.23
C LYS A 27 -3.27 -14.04 -5.92
N MET A 28 -2.31 -13.12 -5.78
CA MET A 28 -2.19 -12.25 -4.61
C MET A 28 -3.39 -11.29 -4.46
N LEU A 29 -4.09 -10.99 -5.57
CA LEU A 29 -5.22 -10.08 -5.63
C LEU A 29 -6.57 -10.80 -5.52
N GLU A 30 -6.58 -12.14 -5.57
CA GLU A 30 -7.81 -12.91 -5.43
C GLU A 30 -8.44 -12.70 -4.05
N ASN A 31 -9.69 -12.23 -4.03
CA ASN A 31 -10.47 -11.95 -2.83
C ASN A 31 -9.94 -10.83 -1.92
N THR A 32 -8.98 -10.00 -2.37
CA THR A 32 -8.46 -8.88 -1.58
C THR A 32 -8.72 -7.52 -2.24
N GLY A 33 -8.59 -6.44 -1.47
CA GLY A 33 -8.64 -5.06 -1.97
C GLY A 33 -7.27 -4.41 -1.98
N VAL A 34 -7.00 -3.55 -2.97
CA VAL A 34 -5.83 -2.68 -2.99
C VAL A 34 -6.20 -1.34 -2.35
N TRP A 35 -5.48 -0.96 -1.31
CA TRP A 35 -5.70 0.26 -0.54
C TRP A 35 -4.48 1.17 -0.62
N VAL A 36 -4.68 2.42 -1.00
CA VAL A 36 -3.60 3.40 -1.14
C VAL A 36 -3.81 4.56 -0.17
N CYS A 37 -2.80 4.84 0.66
CA CYS A 37 -2.81 6.00 1.53
C CYS A 37 -2.64 7.28 0.71
N THR A 38 -3.67 8.13 0.68
CA THR A 38 -3.70 9.42 -0.05
C THR A 38 -2.65 10.43 0.43
N VAL A 39 -2.05 10.22 1.61
CA VAL A 39 -1.09 11.15 2.22
C VAL A 39 0.36 10.79 1.89
N CYS A 40 0.70 9.50 1.85
CA CYS A 40 2.09 9.07 1.68
C CYS A 40 2.32 8.02 0.59
N GLY A 41 1.27 7.59 -0.12
CA GLY A 41 1.38 6.60 -1.19
C GLY A 41 1.68 5.17 -0.73
N PHE A 42 1.52 4.85 0.57
CA PHE A 42 1.67 3.47 1.06
C PHE A 42 0.56 2.60 0.46
N VAL A 43 0.94 1.47 -0.13
CA VAL A 43 0.03 0.49 -0.75
C VAL A 43 -0.11 -0.71 0.17
N TYR A 44 -1.35 -1.12 0.41
CA TYR A 44 -1.70 -2.31 1.18
C TYR A 44 -2.64 -3.20 0.37
N ILE A 45 -2.43 -4.52 0.43
CA ILE A 45 -3.27 -5.52 -0.22
C ILE A 45 -3.88 -6.39 0.88
N GLY A 46 -5.21 -6.39 0.95
CA GLY A 46 -5.97 -7.13 1.97
C GLY A 46 -7.45 -6.74 1.98
N ASP A 47 -8.24 -7.39 2.83
CA ASP A 47 -9.70 -7.24 2.84
C ASP A 47 -10.16 -5.83 3.23
N ILE A 48 -9.52 -5.26 4.26
CA ILE A 48 -9.83 -3.96 4.84
C ILE A 48 -8.59 -3.08 4.99
N ALA A 49 -8.74 -1.77 4.84
CA ALA A 49 -7.65 -0.82 5.09
C ALA A 49 -7.18 -0.88 6.56
N PRO A 50 -5.87 -0.67 6.82
CA PRO A 50 -5.36 -0.64 8.18
C PRO A 50 -5.93 0.56 8.97
N GLU A 51 -6.18 0.37 10.27
CA GLU A 51 -6.70 1.43 11.16
C GLU A 51 -5.81 2.67 11.19
N LEU A 52 -4.48 2.47 11.17
CA LEU A 52 -3.48 3.51 11.12
C LEU A 52 -2.41 3.19 10.07
N CYS A 53 -2.08 4.17 9.23
CA CYS A 53 -1.01 4.02 8.25
C CYS A 53 0.33 3.76 8.96
N PRO A 54 1.06 2.66 8.64
CA PRO A 54 2.32 2.32 9.31
C PRO A 54 3.47 3.28 9.00
N VAL A 55 3.30 4.12 7.98
CA VAL A 55 4.28 5.11 7.54
C VAL A 55 4.00 6.47 8.17
N CYS A 56 2.84 7.05 7.91
CA CYS A 56 2.53 8.45 8.27
C CYS A 56 1.51 8.61 9.41
N LYS A 57 0.98 7.49 9.94
CA LYS A 57 0.09 7.46 11.12
C LYS A 57 -1.25 8.18 10.95
N VAL A 58 -1.68 8.43 9.72
CA VAL A 58 -3.05 8.88 9.45
C VAL A 58 -4.04 7.72 9.60
N PRO A 59 -5.29 8.01 10.00
CA PRO A 59 -6.34 7.00 10.16
C PRO A 59 -6.84 6.39 8.83
N SER A 60 -7.54 5.26 8.94
CA SER A 60 -8.04 4.44 7.82
C SER A 60 -8.86 5.19 6.77
N TRP A 61 -9.63 6.22 7.15
CA TRP A 61 -10.43 7.03 6.21
C TRP A 61 -9.60 7.85 5.21
N LYS A 62 -8.26 7.91 5.39
CA LYS A 62 -7.33 8.48 4.41
C LYS A 62 -6.83 7.45 3.38
N PHE A 63 -7.31 6.21 3.43
CA PHE A 63 -7.06 5.21 2.40
C PHE A 63 -8.17 5.24 1.36
N GLU A 64 -7.78 5.19 0.10
CA GLU A 64 -8.68 4.98 -1.03
C GLU A 64 -8.53 3.54 -1.52
N LYS A 65 -9.66 2.89 -1.81
CA LYS A 65 -9.68 1.58 -2.45
C LYS A 65 -9.47 1.79 -3.94
N MET A 66 -8.45 1.14 -4.50
CA MET A 66 -8.16 1.20 -5.92
C MET A 66 -8.98 0.13 -6.66
N GLU A 67 -9.77 0.58 -7.63
CA GLU A 67 -10.43 -0.31 -8.59
C GLU A 67 -9.57 -0.34 -9.85
N GLY A 68 -9.17 -1.53 -10.29
CA GLY A 68 -8.44 -1.69 -11.54
C GLY A 68 -9.26 -1.12 -12.70
N ARG A 69 -8.69 -0.20 -13.48
CA ARG A 69 -9.36 0.31 -14.67
C ARG A 69 -9.28 -0.78 -15.73
N ALA A 70 -10.44 -1.35 -16.08
CA ALA A 70 -10.59 -2.33 -17.17
C ALA A 70 -10.29 -1.69 -18.54
#